data_AF-M1ANS1-F1
#
_entry.id   AF-M1ANS1-F1
#
_cell.length_a   1.000
_cell.length_b   1.000
_cell.length_c   1.000
_cell.angle_alpha   90.00
_cell.angle_beta   90.00
_cell.angle_gamma   90.00
#
_symmetry.space_group_name_H-M   'P 1'
#
loop_
_entity.id
_entity.type
_entity.pdbx_description
1 polymer ?
#
loop_
_entity_poly.entity_id
_entity_poly.type
_entity_poly.pdbx_seq_one_letter_code
_entity_poly.pdbx_strand_id
1 'polypeptide(L)'
;MAILNLHFMQKYWVDKKSNGNCFMLYARDLLITWAENNRFWHWPLVQESSDVLLPAAELLDVCWLEIHGRFNTTMLSPGLIYEVVFIVMLKDPAYGWENPVNLRLILPDGSRQGHTENMVEKPREKWIEIPAGEFMTSADQKNGEIEFSLYEYEGGNWKKGLVIKGAVLRPKA
;
A
#
# COMPACT_ATOMS: atom_id res chain seq x y z
N MET A 1 17.15 -10.08 -16.82
CA MET A 1 16.94 -11.36 -16.13
C MET A 1 16.30 -11.07 -14.79
N ALA A 2 15.06 -11.49 -14.57
CA ALA A 2 14.47 -11.44 -13.25
C ALA A 2 14.99 -12.65 -12.47
N ILE A 3 15.71 -12.41 -11.38
CA ILE A 3 16.13 -13.46 -10.45
C ILE A 3 14.87 -13.86 -9.67
N LEU A 4 14.37 -15.08 -9.86
CA LEU A 4 13.31 -15.64 -9.02
C LEU A 4 13.90 -16.06 -7.67
N ASN A 5 13.47 -15.44 -6.58
CA ASN A 5 13.72 -15.85 -5.20
C ASN A 5 12.38 -16.05 -4.47
N LEU A 6 12.37 -17.00 -3.53
CA LEU A 6 11.30 -17.38 -2.60
C LEU A 6 10.33 -16.24 -2.20
N HIS A 7 9.00 -16.39 -2.28
CA HIS A 7 8.18 -16.24 -3.48
C HIS A 7 7.21 -15.06 -3.23
N PHE A 8 7.45 -13.92 -3.90
CA PHE A 8 6.54 -12.78 -4.18
C PHE A 8 6.03 -11.84 -3.06
N MET A 9 6.87 -11.43 -2.12
CA MET A 9 6.48 -10.37 -1.16
C MET A 9 6.69 -8.97 -1.72
N GLN A 10 7.73 -8.79 -2.54
CA GLN A 10 8.06 -7.51 -3.14
C GLN A 10 8.44 -7.67 -4.61
N LYS A 11 8.27 -6.59 -5.39
CA LYS A 11 8.77 -6.46 -6.76
C LYS A 11 9.62 -5.20 -6.86
N TYR A 12 10.75 -5.32 -7.54
CA TYR A 12 11.68 -4.24 -7.83
C TYR A 12 11.72 -3.94 -9.32
N TRP A 13 11.83 -2.66 -9.68
CA TRP A 13 12.16 -2.20 -11.03
C TRP A 13 12.86 -0.85 -10.98
N VAL A 14 13.37 -0.38 -12.11
CA VAL A 14 13.94 0.97 -12.23
C VAL A 14 13.02 1.81 -13.09
N ASP A 15 12.66 3.00 -12.60
CA ASP A 15 11.93 3.98 -13.40
C ASP A 15 12.81 4.49 -14.55
N LYS A 16 12.28 4.45 -15.78
CA LYS A 16 13.06 4.77 -16.98
C LYS A 16 13.37 6.26 -17.11
N LYS A 17 12.55 7.15 -16.53
CA LYS A 17 12.69 8.60 -16.68
C LYS A 17 13.69 9.17 -15.67
N SER A 18 13.55 8.80 -14.42
CA SER A 18 14.38 9.27 -13.30
C SER A 18 15.60 8.40 -13.03
N ASN A 19 15.65 7.17 -13.57
CA ASN A 19 16.60 6.14 -13.19
C ASN A 19 16.56 5.78 -11.68
N GLY A 20 15.44 6.09 -11.02
CA GLY A 20 15.20 5.79 -9.62
C GLY A 20 14.74 4.36 -9.40
N ASN A 21 15.18 3.76 -8.30
CA ASN A 21 14.73 2.45 -7.83
C ASN A 21 13.26 2.50 -7.41
N CYS A 22 12.44 1.58 -7.90
CA CYS A 22 11.03 1.46 -7.55
C CYS A 22 10.75 0.11 -6.89
N PHE A 23 9.78 0.12 -5.99
CA PHE A 23 9.35 -1.07 -5.26
C PHE A 23 7.84 -1.18 -5.20
N MET A 24 7.35 -2.41 -5.19
CA MET A 24 5.98 -2.76 -4.85
C MET A 24 6.08 -3.74 -3.70
N LEU A 25 5.48 -3.40 -2.56
CA LEU A 25 5.27 -4.29 -1.43
C LEU A 25 3.89 -4.89 -1.62
N TYR A 26 3.81 -6.19 -1.92
CA TYR A 26 2.52 -6.86 -2.10
C TYR A 26 1.80 -6.99 -0.76
N ALA A 27 0.50 -7.25 -0.79
CA ALA A 27 -0.34 -7.28 0.40
C ALA A 27 0.17 -8.21 1.52
N ARG A 28 0.86 -9.30 1.16
CA ARG A 28 1.47 -10.21 2.13
C ARG A 28 2.63 -9.57 2.92
N ASP A 29 3.27 -8.56 2.36
CA ASP A 29 4.39 -7.81 2.99
C ASP A 29 3.92 -6.64 3.84
N LEU A 30 2.60 -6.41 3.90
CA LEU A 30 1.98 -5.41 4.75
C LEU A 30 1.56 -6.04 6.09
N LEU A 31 1.64 -5.27 7.15
CA LEU A 31 1.07 -5.61 8.44
C LEU A 31 -0.41 -5.22 8.43
N ILE A 32 -1.29 -6.23 8.33
CA ILE A 32 -2.74 -6.04 8.30
C ILE A 32 -3.34 -6.60 9.59
N THR A 33 -4.09 -5.78 10.31
CA THR A 33 -4.74 -6.22 11.55
C THR A 33 -5.74 -7.35 11.27
N TRP A 34 -5.56 -8.47 11.98
CA TRP A 34 -6.32 -9.72 11.86
C TRP A 34 -6.22 -10.45 10.51
N ALA A 35 -5.21 -10.20 9.69
CA ALA A 35 -5.04 -10.81 8.35
C ALA A 35 -5.09 -12.35 8.31
N GLU A 36 -4.69 -13.02 9.40
CA GLU A 36 -4.69 -14.48 9.51
C GLU A 36 -6.08 -15.07 9.82
N ASN A 37 -7.06 -14.22 10.18
CA ASN A 37 -8.42 -14.66 10.46
C ASN A 37 -9.28 -14.64 9.19
N ASN A 38 -9.59 -15.83 8.68
CA ASN A 38 -10.38 -16.03 7.47
C ASN A 38 -11.85 -15.56 7.57
N ARG A 39 -12.33 -15.17 8.76
CA ARG A 39 -13.63 -14.53 8.94
C ARG A 39 -13.60 -13.05 8.52
N PHE A 40 -12.43 -12.43 8.60
CA PHE A 40 -12.24 -11.00 8.37
C PHE A 40 -11.52 -10.70 7.06
N TRP A 41 -10.62 -11.59 6.64
CA TRP A 41 -9.82 -11.44 5.43
C TRP A 41 -9.83 -12.70 4.57
N HIS A 42 -9.96 -12.51 3.26
CA HIS A 42 -9.74 -13.52 2.24
C HIS A 42 -8.49 -13.15 1.43
N TRP A 43 -7.83 -14.15 0.84
CA TRP A 43 -6.58 -13.95 0.11
C TRP A 43 -6.69 -14.47 -1.33
N PRO A 44 -7.49 -13.80 -2.19
CA PRO A 44 -7.64 -14.22 -3.58
C PRO A 44 -6.36 -13.99 -4.37
N LEU A 45 -6.14 -14.80 -5.40
CA LEU A 45 -5.08 -14.57 -6.38
C LEU A 45 -5.54 -13.53 -7.41
N VAL A 46 -4.73 -12.50 -7.64
CA VAL A 46 -4.97 -11.46 -8.64
C VAL A 46 -3.86 -11.43 -9.68
N GLN A 47 -4.19 -11.05 -10.91
CA GLN A 47 -3.24 -10.94 -12.00
C GLN A 47 -2.27 -9.78 -11.78
N GLU A 48 -0.96 -10.07 -11.79
CA GLU A 48 0.11 -9.07 -11.77
C GLU A 48 0.68 -8.83 -13.17
N SER A 49 0.95 -9.90 -13.91
CA SER A 49 1.40 -9.91 -15.31
C SER A 49 0.88 -11.18 -15.97
N SER A 50 1.06 -11.37 -17.29
CA SER A 50 0.48 -12.51 -18.03
C SER A 50 0.68 -13.89 -17.37
N ASP A 51 1.82 -14.11 -16.70
CA ASP A 51 2.18 -15.41 -16.12
C ASP A 51 2.29 -15.40 -14.58
N VAL A 52 1.94 -14.27 -13.93
CA VAL A 52 2.12 -14.09 -12.48
C VAL A 52 0.79 -13.75 -11.81
N LEU A 53 0.39 -14.62 -10.88
CA LEU A 53 -0.75 -14.45 -9.98
C LEU A 53 -0.24 -14.29 -8.54
N LEU A 54 -0.72 -13.27 -7.83
CA LEU A 54 -0.27 -12.96 -6.47
C LEU A 54 -1.44 -12.84 -5.48
N PRO A 55 -1.28 -13.23 -4.21
CA PRO A 55 -2.30 -13.00 -3.20
C PRO A 55 -2.51 -11.50 -2.95
N ALA A 56 -3.76 -11.04 -3.12
CA ALA A 56 -4.23 -9.76 -2.60
C ALA A 56 -4.96 -9.98 -1.27
N ALA A 57 -5.09 -8.94 -0.43
CA ALA A 57 -5.88 -9.02 0.80
C ALA A 57 -7.28 -8.45 0.55
N GLU A 58 -8.30 -9.30 0.60
CA GLU A 58 -9.70 -8.92 0.47
C GLU A 58 -10.36 -8.84 1.85
N LEU A 59 -10.91 -7.67 2.17
CA LEU A 59 -11.63 -7.41 3.39
C LEU A 59 -13.06 -7.97 3.30
N LEU A 60 -13.36 -8.95 4.15
CA LEU A 60 -14.67 -9.59 4.23
C LEU A 60 -15.63 -8.80 5.11
N ASP A 61 -15.24 -8.49 6.35
CA ASP A 61 -16.04 -7.69 7.28
C ASP A 61 -15.24 -7.29 8.54
N VAL A 62 -14.98 -6.00 8.78
CA VAL A 62 -14.37 -5.50 10.03
C VAL A 62 -14.87 -4.11 10.41
N CYS A 63 -14.94 -3.79 11.70
CA CYS A 63 -15.10 -2.41 12.17
C CYS A 63 -13.77 -1.66 12.33
N TRP A 64 -12.69 -2.37 12.68
CA TRP A 64 -11.34 -1.82 12.84
C TRP A 64 -10.50 -2.15 11.59
N LEU A 65 -10.39 -1.19 10.66
CA LEU A 65 -9.50 -1.32 9.51
C LEU A 65 -8.16 -0.67 9.84
N GLU A 66 -7.08 -1.44 9.77
CA GLU A 66 -5.74 -0.93 10.02
C GLU A 66 -4.69 -1.73 9.24
N ILE A 67 -3.99 -1.03 8.37
CA ILE A 67 -2.93 -1.57 7.52
C ILE A 67 -1.70 -0.68 7.66
N HIS A 68 -0.55 -1.30 7.88
CA HIS A 68 0.74 -0.64 7.96
C HIS A 68 1.73 -1.28 6.98
N GLY A 69 2.62 -0.47 6.43
CA GLY A 69 3.78 -0.92 5.69
C GLY A 69 5.00 -0.15 6.16
N ARG A 70 6.17 -0.75 5.96
CA ARG A 70 7.45 -0.16 6.31
C ARG A 70 8.42 -0.37 5.18
N PHE A 71 9.32 0.59 4.98
CA PHE A 71 10.30 0.46 3.92
C PHE A 71 11.63 1.09 4.28
N ASN A 72 12.71 0.37 3.98
CA ASN A 72 14.06 0.87 4.17
C ASN A 72 14.45 1.81 3.02
N THR A 73 14.51 3.10 3.34
CA THR A 73 14.81 4.17 2.39
C THR A 73 16.20 4.07 1.77
N THR A 74 17.15 3.34 2.36
CA THR A 74 18.49 3.15 1.78
C THR A 74 18.46 2.31 0.50
N MET A 75 17.34 1.63 0.22
CA MET A 75 17.12 0.91 -1.03
C MET A 75 16.67 1.83 -2.19
N LEU A 76 16.27 3.07 -1.87
CA LEU A 76 15.83 4.06 -2.85
C LEU A 76 17.03 4.84 -3.42
N SER A 77 16.91 5.30 -4.66
CA SER A 77 17.93 6.17 -5.26
C SER A 77 17.88 7.56 -4.61
N PRO A 78 19.00 8.12 -4.15
CA PRO A 78 19.03 9.42 -3.45
C PRO A 78 18.78 10.60 -4.39
N GLY A 79 18.38 11.74 -3.83
CA GLY A 79 18.20 13.01 -4.56
C GLY A 79 16.93 13.07 -5.40
N LEU A 80 15.97 12.18 -5.13
CA LEU A 80 14.67 12.12 -5.81
C LEU A 80 13.53 12.29 -4.79
N ILE A 81 12.45 12.91 -5.24
CA ILE A 81 11.18 12.89 -4.53
C ILE A 81 10.51 11.55 -4.80
N TYR A 82 10.15 10.83 -3.76
CA TYR A 82 9.37 9.59 -3.84
C TYR A 82 7.95 9.84 -3.35
N GLU A 83 7.00 9.11 -3.93
CA GLU A 83 5.67 8.93 -3.38
C GLU A 83 5.47 7.48 -2.92
N VAL A 84 4.67 7.31 -1.87
CA VAL A 84 4.14 6.01 -1.43
C VAL A 84 2.67 5.95 -1.78
N VAL A 85 2.22 4.89 -2.46
CA VAL A 85 0.87 4.79 -3.02
C VAL A 85 0.28 3.42 -2.75
N PHE A 86 -0.85 3.34 -2.07
CA PHE A 86 -1.62 2.10 -1.95
C PHE A 86 -2.34 1.78 -3.27
N ILE A 87 -2.25 0.53 -3.70
CA ILE A 87 -2.97 0.01 -4.87
C ILE A 87 -4.12 -0.86 -4.37
N VAL A 88 -5.35 -0.34 -4.50
CA VAL A 88 -6.54 -0.97 -3.94
C VAL A 88 -7.68 -1.05 -4.97
N MET A 89 -8.68 -1.86 -4.69
CA MET A 89 -9.92 -1.97 -5.45
C MET A 89 -11.07 -2.06 -4.45
N LEU A 90 -12.22 -1.46 -4.79
CA LEU A 90 -13.47 -1.72 -4.08
C LEU A 90 -14.34 -2.64 -4.93
N LYS A 91 -14.71 -3.80 -4.39
CA LYS A 91 -15.64 -4.73 -5.05
C LYS A 91 -17.07 -4.19 -5.07
N ASP A 92 -17.91 -4.81 -5.88
CA ASP A 92 -19.36 -4.65 -5.85
C ASP A 92 -20.02 -5.99 -5.40
N PRO A 93 -20.66 -6.04 -4.22
CA PRO A 93 -20.90 -4.93 -3.29
C PRO A 93 -19.73 -4.62 -2.35
N ALA A 94 -19.59 -3.34 -2.00
CA ALA A 94 -18.77 -2.83 -0.90
C ALA A 94 -19.58 -1.83 -0.06
N TYR A 95 -19.45 -1.88 1.27
CA TYR A 95 -20.20 -1.04 2.22
C TYR A 95 -19.34 -0.59 3.41
N GLY A 96 -19.86 0.36 4.21
CA GLY A 96 -19.22 0.83 5.44
C GLY A 96 -18.21 1.97 5.25
N TRP A 97 -18.18 2.52 4.03
CA TRP A 97 -17.17 3.48 3.57
C TRP A 97 -17.59 4.94 3.70
N GLU A 98 -18.65 5.22 4.48
CA GLU A 98 -19.21 6.57 4.67
C GLU A 98 -18.24 7.46 5.46
N ASN A 99 -17.47 6.87 6.38
CA ASN A 99 -16.32 7.54 6.99
C ASN A 99 -15.12 7.42 6.06
N PRO A 100 -14.40 8.53 5.81
CA PRO A 100 -13.20 8.48 4.98
C PRO A 100 -12.10 7.68 5.69
N VAL A 101 -11.23 7.04 4.90
CA VAL A 101 -10.04 6.37 5.45
C VAL A 101 -8.94 7.40 5.71
N ASN A 102 -8.13 7.16 6.73
CA ASN A 102 -6.96 7.98 7.04
C ASN A 102 -5.72 7.38 6.39
N LEU A 103 -4.93 8.22 5.74
CA LEU A 103 -3.63 7.90 5.19
C LEU A 103 -2.57 8.64 5.98
N ARG A 104 -1.47 7.96 6.29
CA ARG A 104 -0.38 8.56 7.05
C ARG A 104 0.97 8.03 6.59
N LEU A 105 1.94 8.93 6.48
CA LEU A 105 3.35 8.66 6.24
C LEU A 105 4.17 9.24 7.39
N ILE A 106 5.11 8.45 7.93
CA ILE A 106 6.06 8.82 8.97
C ILE A 106 7.46 8.65 8.39
N LEU A 107 8.26 9.72 8.43
CA LEU A 107 9.63 9.72 7.91
C LEU A 107 10.64 9.32 8.99
N PRO A 108 11.89 8.98 8.63
CA PRO A 108 12.90 8.54 9.59
C PRO A 108 13.25 9.56 10.68
N ASP A 109 13.03 10.85 10.42
CA ASP A 109 13.21 11.94 11.39
C ASP A 109 12.02 12.11 12.34
N GLY A 110 10.98 11.28 12.20
CA GLY A 110 9.74 11.32 12.98
C GLY A 110 8.72 12.34 12.48
N SER A 111 8.99 13.07 11.41
CA SER A 111 8.01 13.95 10.77
C SER A 111 6.85 13.14 10.17
N ARG A 112 5.66 13.73 10.18
CA ARG A 112 4.41 13.04 9.87
C ARG A 112 3.61 13.82 8.82
N GLN A 113 3.11 13.10 7.83
CA GLN A 113 2.14 13.59 6.86
C GLN A 113 0.88 12.74 7.01
N GLY A 114 -0.29 13.35 6.82
CA GLY A 114 -1.54 12.61 6.80
C GLY A 114 -2.67 13.39 6.13
N HIS A 115 -3.60 12.64 5.56
CA HIS A 115 -4.83 13.15 4.97
C HIS A 115 -5.91 12.07 5.02
N THR A 116 -7.12 12.41 4.61
CA THR A 116 -8.23 11.47 4.54
C THR A 116 -8.69 11.27 3.09
N GLU A 117 -9.22 10.09 2.78
CA GLU A 117 -9.68 9.74 1.44
C GLU A 117 -11.12 9.24 1.49
N ASN A 118 -12.00 9.83 0.66
CA ASN A 118 -13.38 9.39 0.52
C ASN A 118 -13.45 8.16 -0.40
N MET A 119 -13.94 7.05 0.15
CA MET A 119 -14.04 5.77 -0.55
C MET A 119 -15.40 5.54 -1.22
N VAL A 120 -16.43 6.34 -0.90
CA VAL A 120 -17.78 6.23 -1.49
C VAL A 120 -17.74 6.50 -2.99
N GLU A 121 -17.07 7.56 -3.41
CA GLU A 121 -17.05 8.05 -4.80
C GLU A 121 -16.06 7.29 -5.70
N LYS A 122 -15.25 6.39 -5.14
CA LYS A 122 -14.26 5.63 -5.90
C LYS A 122 -14.93 4.59 -6.80
N PRO A 123 -14.41 4.37 -8.03
CA PRO A 123 -14.97 3.36 -8.91
C PRO A 123 -14.91 1.96 -8.29
N ARG A 124 -15.95 1.16 -8.53
CA ARG A 124 -16.00 -0.25 -8.14
C ARG A 124 -15.38 -1.12 -9.23
N GLU A 125 -14.87 -2.29 -8.85
CA GLU A 125 -14.26 -3.30 -9.74
C GLU A 125 -13.09 -2.77 -10.59
N LYS A 126 -12.41 -1.73 -10.10
CA LYS A 126 -11.23 -1.13 -10.73
C LYS A 126 -10.12 -0.91 -9.71
N TRP A 127 -8.89 -1.20 -10.11
CA TRP A 127 -7.71 -0.81 -9.34
C TRP A 127 -7.57 0.72 -9.36
N ILE A 128 -7.38 1.30 -8.18
CA ILE A 128 -7.16 2.72 -7.96
C ILE A 128 -5.88 2.93 -7.14
N GLU A 129 -5.30 4.10 -7.32
CA GLU A 129 -4.15 4.57 -6.56
C GLU A 129 -4.63 5.52 -5.45
N ILE A 130 -4.19 5.27 -4.21
CA ILE A 130 -4.41 6.15 -3.06
C ILE A 130 -3.04 6.54 -2.49
N PRO A 131 -2.56 7.77 -2.76
CA PRO A 131 -1.30 8.24 -2.21
C PRO A 131 -1.34 8.23 -0.68
N ALA A 132 -0.25 7.83 -0.03
CA ALA A 132 -0.07 7.94 1.42
C ALA A 132 0.74 9.19 1.80
N GLY A 133 1.64 9.63 0.93
CA GLY A 133 2.48 10.81 1.11
C GLY A 133 3.70 10.80 0.19
N GLU A 134 4.51 11.85 0.30
CA GLU A 134 5.73 12.02 -0.50
C GLU A 134 6.92 12.48 0.35
N PHE A 135 8.14 12.19 -0.08
CA PHE A 135 9.34 12.60 0.63
C PHE A 135 10.55 12.70 -0.29
N MET A 136 11.49 13.59 0.06
CA MET A 136 12.78 13.69 -0.62
C MET A 136 13.76 12.68 -0.01
N THR A 137 14.46 11.94 -0.86
CA THR A 137 15.60 11.10 -0.45
C THR A 137 16.89 11.91 -0.48
N SER A 138 17.79 11.69 0.48
CA SER A 138 19.07 12.41 0.53
C SER A 138 20.28 11.48 0.46
N ALA A 139 21.40 11.97 -0.08
CA ALA A 139 22.62 11.18 -0.24
C ALA A 139 23.36 10.90 1.08
N ASP A 140 23.09 11.69 2.11
CA ASP A 140 23.62 11.55 3.46
C ASP A 140 22.74 10.67 4.37
N GLN A 141 21.61 10.16 3.86
CA GLN A 141 20.71 9.26 4.58
C GLN A 141 21.36 7.89 4.75
N LYS A 142 22.09 7.72 5.86
CA LYS A 142 22.83 6.48 6.15
C LYS A 142 21.96 5.37 6.73
N ASN A 143 20.80 5.70 7.29
CA ASN A 143 19.79 4.79 7.80
C ASN A 143 18.43 5.51 7.79
N GLY A 144 17.36 4.81 7.44
CA GLY A 144 16.03 5.35 7.61
C GLY A 144 14.95 4.37 7.18
N GLU A 145 13.99 4.14 8.06
CA GLU A 145 12.78 3.39 7.76
C GLU A 145 11.61 4.39 7.71
N ILE A 146 10.84 4.36 6.63
CA ILE A 146 9.54 5.03 6.62
C ILE A 146 8.48 4.05 7.12
N GLU A 147 7.45 4.60 7.76
CA GLU A 147 6.22 3.85 8.04
C GLU A 147 5.06 4.53 7.32
N PHE A 148 4.19 3.75 6.69
CA PHE A 148 3.00 4.27 6.02
C PHE A 148 1.78 3.43 6.38
N SER A 149 0.61 4.04 6.40
CA SER A 149 -0.61 3.37 6.88
C SER A 149 -1.88 3.85 6.19
N LEU A 150 -2.85 2.94 6.10
CA LEU A 150 -4.23 3.17 5.70
C LEU A 150 -5.12 2.59 6.81
N TYR A 151 -5.95 3.43 7.44
CA TYR A 151 -6.76 3.00 8.57
C TYR A 151 -8.09 3.75 8.72
N GLU A 152 -9.07 3.08 9.29
CA GLU A 152 -10.32 3.66 9.76
C GLU A 152 -10.91 2.72 10.84
N TYR A 153 -10.82 3.15 12.09
CA TYR A 153 -11.33 2.43 13.25
C TYR A 153 -12.09 3.34 14.23
N GLU A 154 -12.19 4.63 13.94
CA GLU A 154 -12.79 5.62 14.84
C GLU A 154 -14.30 5.74 14.62
N GLY A 155 -14.75 5.53 13.39
CA GLY A 155 -16.14 5.67 13.00
C GLY A 155 -17.05 4.51 13.42
N GLY A 156 -16.47 3.36 13.80
CA GLY A 156 -17.22 2.18 14.29
C GLY A 156 -18.01 1.41 13.23
N ASN A 157 -18.10 1.90 12.00
CA ASN A 157 -18.80 1.23 10.90
C ASN A 157 -18.09 -0.08 10.50
N TRP A 158 -18.87 -1.12 10.29
CA TRP A 158 -18.41 -2.37 9.67
C TRP A 158 -18.20 -2.17 8.17
N LYS A 159 -17.08 -2.67 7.65
CA LYS A 159 -16.58 -2.41 6.30
C LYS A 159 -16.32 -3.70 5.54
N LYS A 160 -16.65 -3.70 4.25
CA LYS A 160 -16.45 -4.84 3.35
C LYS A 160 -16.01 -4.39 1.96
N GLY A 161 -15.28 -5.28 1.29
CA GLY A 161 -15.10 -5.25 -0.17
C GLY A 161 -13.86 -4.51 -0.63
N LEU A 162 -13.01 -4.04 0.30
CA LEU A 162 -11.69 -3.52 -0.04
C LEU A 162 -10.76 -4.67 -0.41
N VAL A 163 -10.14 -4.60 -1.57
CA VAL A 163 -9.08 -5.50 -1.99
C VAL A 163 -7.79 -4.71 -2.09
N ILE A 164 -6.74 -5.17 -1.41
CA ILE A 164 -5.44 -4.52 -1.36
C ILE A 164 -4.48 -5.37 -2.17
N LYS A 165 -3.90 -4.78 -3.20
CA LYS A 165 -2.81 -5.42 -3.95
C LYS A 165 -1.47 -5.23 -3.23
N GLY A 166 -1.27 -4.06 -2.64
CA GLY A 166 -0.04 -3.67 -1.97
C GLY A 166 0.18 -2.16 -1.97
N ALA A 167 1.44 -1.75 -1.79
CA ALA A 167 1.87 -0.36 -1.86
C ALA A 167 3.11 -0.19 -2.76
N VAL A 168 3.10 0.85 -3.59
CA VAL A 168 4.18 1.21 -4.49
C VAL A 168 4.99 2.35 -3.89
N LEU A 169 6.31 2.23 -3.95
CA LEU A 169 7.26 3.32 -3.78
C LEU A 169 7.91 3.61 -5.13
N ARG A 170 7.72 4.83 -5.63
CA ARG A 170 8.29 5.24 -6.92
C ARG A 170 8.70 6.72 -6.90
N PRO A 171 9.67 7.12 -7.74
CA PRO A 171 9.97 8.53 -7.97
C PRO A 171 8.72 9.26 -8.46
N LYS A 172 8.44 10.42 -7.85
CA LYS A 172 7.38 11.34 -8.27
C LYS A 172 7.94 12.25 -9.38
N ALA A 173 7.25 12.26 -10.51
CA ALA A 173 7.69 12.93 -11.73
C ALA A 173 7.44 14.44 -11.73
#